data_AF-A0A7Y7IY65-F1
#
_entry.id   AF-A0A7Y7IY65-F1
#
_cell.length_a   1.000
_cell.length_b   1.000
_cell.length_c   1.000
_cell.angle_alpha   90.00
_cell.angle_beta   90.00
_cell.angle_gamma   90.00
#
_symmetry.space_group_name_H-M   'P 1'
#
loop_
_entity.id
_entity.type
_entity.pdbx_description
1 polymer ?
#
loop_
_entity_poly.entity_id
_entity_poly.type
_entity_poly.pdbx_seq_one_letter_code
_entity_poly.pdbx_strand_id
1 'polypeptide(L)' 'MPSDAPAPVPSGGAEPLALYIHWPFCLAKCPYCDFNSHVRDTIPQARFAAALRRELAHEAARLNA' A
#
# COMPACT_ATOMS: atom_id res chain seq x y z
N MET A 1 -9.57 -4.96 -17.18
CA MET A 1 -9.03 -5.64 -15.99
C MET A 1 -10.02 -6.73 -15.61
N PRO A 2 -9.68 -8.02 -15.70
CA PRO A 2 -10.59 -9.07 -15.27
C PRO A 2 -10.81 -8.98 -13.75
N SER A 3 -12.04 -9.33 -13.38
CA SER A 3 -12.69 -9.17 -12.10
C SER A 3 -12.25 -10.26 -11.10
N ASP A 4 -10.96 -10.35 -10.78
CA ASP A 4 -10.43 -11.28 -9.77
C ASP A 4 -10.21 -10.61 -8.40
N ALA A 5 -10.99 -9.56 -8.10
CA ALA A 5 -11.04 -9.06 -6.73
C ALA A 5 -11.60 -10.18 -5.83
N PRO A 6 -10.91 -10.57 -4.74
CA PRO A 6 -11.44 -11.56 -3.81
C PRO A 6 -12.81 -11.09 -3.30
N ALA A 7 -13.72 -12.05 -3.12
CA ALA A 7 -15.06 -11.77 -2.62
C ALA A 7 -14.97 -10.94 -1.31
N PRO A 8 -15.86 -9.94 -1.12
CA PRO A 8 -15.82 -9.10 0.06
C PRO A 8 -15.87 -9.95 1.32
N VAL A 9 -14.91 -9.73 2.23
CA VAL A 9 -14.89 -10.40 3.54
C VAL A 9 -16.11 -9.89 4.33
N PRO A 10 -16.97 -10.79 4.87
CA PRO A 10 -18.17 -10.35 5.58
C PRO A 10 -17.76 -9.49 6.79
N SER A 11 -18.16 -8.23 6.73
CA SER A 11 -17.89 -7.23 7.77
C SER A 11 -19.00 -7.33 8.81
N GLY A 12 -18.65 -7.67 10.05
CA GLY A 12 -19.61 -7.60 11.15
C GLY A 12 -19.95 -6.15 11.44
N GLY A 13 -21.10 -5.65 10.96
CA GLY A 13 -21.76 -4.40 11.36
C GLY A 13 -21.06 -3.06 11.08
N ALA A 14 -19.74 -3.04 10.87
CA ALA A 14 -18.96 -1.84 10.55
C ALA A 14 -18.82 -1.64 9.04
N GLU A 15 -18.63 -0.38 8.63
CA GLU A 15 -18.32 -0.04 7.24
C GLU A 15 -17.05 -0.80 6.78
N PRO A 16 -17.04 -1.42 5.59
CA PRO A 16 -15.90 -2.20 5.14
C PRO A 16 -14.62 -1.35 5.03
N LEU A 17 -13.56 -1.77 5.73
CA LEU A 17 -12.24 -1.13 5.65
C LEU A 17 -11.37 -1.81 4.58
N ALA A 18 -10.77 -1.01 3.70
CA ALA A 18 -9.78 -1.46 2.72
C ALA A 18 -8.44 -0.75 2.94
N LEU A 19 -7.34 -1.44 2.65
CA LEU A 19 -5.99 -0.90 2.75
C LEU A 19 -5.27 -1.02 1.40
N TYR A 20 -4.74 0.11 0.92
CA TYR A 20 -3.82 0.16 -0.21
C TYR A 20 -2.46 0.65 0.28
N ILE A 21 -1.39 -0.11 -0.02
CA ILE A 21 -0.01 0.26 0.29
C ILE A 21 0.73 0.49 -1.01
N HIS A 22 1.26 1.69 -1.20
CA HIS A 22 2.07 2.00 -2.35
C HIS A 22 3.50 1.48 -2.16
N TRP A 23 3.96 0.59 -3.05
CA TRP A 23 5.33 0.10 -3.10
C TRP A 23 6.07 0.70 -4.31
N PRO A 24 6.92 1.72 -4.12
CA PRO A 24 7.49 2.48 -5.23
C PRO A 24 8.81 1.91 -5.75
N PHE A 25 9.24 0.72 -5.35
CA PHE A 25 10.60 0.23 -5.67
C PHE A 25 10.58 -0.84 -6.76
N CYS A 26 11.39 -0.64 -7.80
CA CYS A 26 11.59 -1.59 -8.89
C CYS A 26 13.08 -1.93 -9.06
N LEU A 27 13.37 -3.14 -9.55
CA LEU A 27 14.72 -3.52 -9.96
C LEU A 27 15.15 -2.80 -11.26
N ALA A 28 14.21 -2.61 -12.18
CA ALA A 28 14.39 -1.88 -13.42
C ALA A 28 13.08 -1.20 -13.83
N LYS A 29 13.16 -0.20 -14.72
CA LYS A 29 11.97 0.48 -15.26
C LYS A 29 11.64 -0.07 -16.64
N CYS A 30 10.43 -0.59 -16.82
CA CYS A 30 9.94 -1.05 -18.12
C CYS A 30 9.68 0.15 -19.06
N PRO A 31 9.80 -0.01 -20.39
CA PRO A 31 9.67 1.08 -21.35
C PRO A 31 8.27 1.72 -21.39
N TYR A 32 7.25 1.02 -20.90
CA TYR A 32 5.87 1.49 -20.80
C TYR A 32 5.45 1.83 -19.36
N CYS A 33 6.37 1.80 -18.39
CA CYS A 33 6.02 1.98 -16.99
C CYS A 33 5.60 3.43 -16.69
N ASP A 34 4.31 3.61 -16.39
CA ASP A 34 3.69 4.87 -15.94
C ASP A 34 3.37 4.88 -14.43
N PHE A 35 3.61 3.76 -13.73
CA PHE A 35 3.46 3.69 -12.28
C PHE A 35 4.42 4.66 -11.58
N ASN A 36 3.95 5.26 -10.49
CA ASN A 36 4.81 5.99 -9.56
C ASN A 36 5.82 4.99 -8.95
N SER A 37 7.03 4.99 -9.50
CA SER A 37 8.04 3.97 -9.22
C SER A 37 9.44 4.55 -9.34
N HIS A 38 10.37 3.91 -8.66
CA HIS A 38 11.75 4.32 -8.50
C HIS A 38 12.64 3.09 -8.60
N VAL A 39 13.55 3.10 -9.57
CA VAL A 39 14.60 2.08 -9.67
C VAL A 39 15.62 2.30 -8.56
N ARG A 40 15.89 1.24 -7.78
CA ARG A 40 16.83 1.28 -6.65
C ARG A 40 17.57 -0.06 -6.57
N ASP A 41 18.90 0.01 -6.55
CA ASP A 41 19.74 -1.19 -6.34
C ASP A 41 19.72 -1.66 -4.88
N THR A 42 19.47 -0.74 -3.94
CA THR A 42 19.31 -1.05 -2.52
C THR A 42 18.07 -0.37 -1.98
N ILE A 43 17.19 -1.15 -1.38
CA ILE A 43 15.95 -0.67 -0.77
C ILE A 43 16.19 -0.45 0.72
N PRO A 44 15.98 0.77 1.25
CA PRO A 44 16.11 1.03 2.69
C PRO A 44 14.89 0.49 3.44
N GLN A 45 14.75 -0.84 3.48
CA GLN A 45 13.54 -1.52 3.97
C GLN A 45 13.17 -1.11 5.39
N ALA A 46 14.15 -1.05 6.31
CA ALA A 46 13.91 -0.66 7.70
C ALA A 46 13.33 0.76 7.81
N ARG A 47 13.86 1.70 7.02
CA ARG A 47 13.36 3.08 6.95
C ARG A 47 11.95 3.13 6.36
N PHE A 48 11.70 2.40 5.27
CA PHE A 48 10.37 2.34 4.65
C PHE A 48 9.33 1.77 5.62
N ALA A 49 9.64 0.64 6.27
CA ALA A 49 8.75 0.02 7.25
C ALA A 49 8.48 0.90 8.48
N ALA A 50 9.48 1.68 8.93
CA ALA A 50 9.29 2.65 10.01
C ALA A 50 8.39 3.82 9.59
N ALA A 51 8.55 4.32 8.36
CA ALA A 51 7.69 5.38 7.81
C ALA A 51 6.25 4.90 7.63
N LEU A 52 6.05 3.73 7.02
CA LEU A 52 4.72 3.14 6.81
C LEU A 52 3.98 2.91 8.12
N ARG A 53 4.65 2.38 9.16
CA ARG A 53 4.03 2.20 10.48
C ARG A 53 3.59 3.52 11.10
N ARG A 54 4.36 4.60 10.94
CA ARG A 54 3.98 5.94 11.43
C ARG A 54 2.74 6.46 10.71
N GLU A 55 2.66 6.28 9.39
CA GLU A 55 1.50 6.68 8.59
C GLU A 55 0.25 5.87 8.95
N LEU A 56 0.37 4.55 9.07
CA LEU A 56 -0.73 3.69 9.51
C LEU A 56 -1.25 4.08 10.91
N ALA A 57 -0.35 4.40 11.85
CA ALA A 57 -0.76 4.87 13.18
C ALA A 57 -1.51 6.21 13.11
N HIS A 58 -1.10 7.11 12.21
CA HIS A 58 -1.78 8.39 12.00
C HIS A 58 -3.18 8.17 11.42
N GLU A 59 -3.33 7.36 10.37
CA GLU A 59 -4.63 7.08 9.76
C GLU A 59 -5.55 6.29 10.69
N ALA A 60 -5.02 5.33 11.45
CA ALA A 60 -5.79 4.62 12.47
C ALA A 60 -6.34 5.58 13.54
N ALA A 61 -5.57 6.59 13.96
CA ALA A 61 -6.07 7.60 14.89
C ALA A 61 -7.17 8.47 14.27
N ARG A 62 -7.11 8.76 12.96
CA ARG A 62 -8.14 9.51 12.24
C ARG A 62 -9.43 8.72 12.02
N LEU A 63 -9.34 7.42 11.80
CA LEU A 63 -10.52 6.55 11.63
C LEU A 63 -11.29 6.29 12.94
N ASN A 64 -10.60 6.40 14.08
CA ASN A 64 -11.18 6.19 15.41
C ASN A 64 -11.69 7.49 16.08
N ALA A 65 -11.60 8.62 15.40
CA ALA A 65 -12.06 9.94 15.87
C ALA A 65 -13.43 10.28 15.27
#